data_AF-A0A2E1X240-F1
#
_entry.id   AF-A0A2E1X240-F1
#
_cell.length_a   1.000
_cell.length_b   1.000
_cell.length_c   1.000
_cell.angle_alpha   90.00
_cell.angle_beta   90.00
_cell.angle_gamma   90.00
#
_symmetry.space_group_name_H-M   'P 1'
#
loop_
_entity.id
_entity.type
_entity.pdbx_description
1 polymer ?
#
loop_
_entity_poly.entity_id
_entity_poly.type
_entity_poly.pdbx_seq_one_letter_code
_entity_poly.pdbx_strand_id
1 'polypeptide(L)'
;MVAGLDILSEVVISKWALLSQADVETTKNSLQIIWEKLHTDHWVWVGYGGQAIFFSRWIVQWIVSEKAGKSEIPLAFWWISITGGSITLLYAYVKAEPVLFLGQILALVMYTRNLMLVYRERASDHPSGP
;
A
#
# COMPACT_ATOMS: atom_id res chain seq x y z
N MET A 1 57.22 -12.98 -3.33
CA MET A 1 56.06 -12.73 -2.44
C MET A 1 55.01 -11.79 -3.05
N VAL A 2 55.32 -11.02 -4.12
CA VAL A 2 54.40 -10.03 -4.73
C VAL A 2 53.39 -10.66 -5.71
N ALA A 3 53.81 -11.63 -6.54
CA ALA A 3 52.97 -12.24 -7.58
C ALA A 3 51.70 -12.97 -7.06
N GLY A 4 51.71 -13.46 -5.81
CA GLY A 4 50.54 -14.11 -5.22
C GLY A 4 49.45 -13.13 -4.79
N LEU A 5 49.80 -11.88 -4.51
CA LEU A 5 48.86 -10.83 -4.13
C LEU A 5 48.13 -10.26 -5.36
N ASP A 6 48.83 -10.14 -6.49
CA ASP A 6 48.28 -9.67 -7.77
C ASP A 6 47.21 -10.63 -8.30
N ILE A 7 47.48 -11.94 -8.31
CA ILE A 7 46.53 -12.96 -8.79
C ILE A 7 45.26 -12.97 -7.94
N LEU A 8 45.39 -12.83 -6.61
CA LEU A 8 44.22 -12.76 -5.73
C LEU A 8 43.39 -11.51 -5.99
N SER A 9 44.02 -10.36 -6.26
CA SER A 9 43.32 -9.13 -6.62
C SER A 9 42.58 -9.25 -7.96
N GLU A 10 43.17 -9.87 -8.98
CA GLU A 10 42.54 -10.07 -10.28
C GLU A 10 41.34 -11.03 -10.21
N VAL A 11 41.44 -12.11 -9.43
CA VAL A 11 40.33 -13.04 -9.19
C VAL A 11 39.20 -12.34 -8.43
N VAL A 12 39.52 -11.51 -7.44
CA VAL A 12 38.52 -10.75 -6.69
C VAL A 12 37.85 -9.70 -7.58
N ILE A 13 38.63 -8.96 -8.39
CA ILE A 13 38.13 -7.93 -9.31
C ILE A 13 37.25 -8.56 -10.40
N SER A 14 37.67 -9.67 -11.00
CA SER A 14 36.89 -10.37 -12.04
C SER A 14 35.60 -10.94 -11.47
N LYS A 15 35.61 -11.53 -10.27
CA LYS A 15 34.40 -12.03 -9.62
C LYS A 15 33.46 -10.90 -9.22
N TRP A 16 33.99 -9.76 -8.75
CA TRP A 16 33.21 -8.55 -8.50
C TRP A 16 32.61 -7.96 -9.77
N ALA A 17 33.35 -7.94 -10.88
CA ALA A 17 32.85 -7.47 -12.16
C ALA A 17 31.73 -8.36 -12.72
N LEU A 18 31.86 -9.68 -12.59
CA LEU A 18 30.82 -10.63 -12.99
C LEU A 18 29.55 -10.51 -12.12
N LEU A 19 29.71 -10.39 -10.80
CA LEU A 19 28.58 -10.20 -9.88
C LEU A 19 27.88 -8.86 -10.11
N SER A 20 28.65 -7.80 -10.37
CA SER A 20 28.14 -6.46 -10.69
C SER A 20 27.35 -6.45 -11.99
N GLN A 21 27.83 -7.13 -13.04
CA GLN A 21 27.10 -7.21 -14.32
C GLN A 21 25.81 -8.02 -14.21
N ALA A 22 25.83 -9.16 -13.51
CA ALA A 22 24.65 -9.98 -13.30
C ALA A 22 23.55 -9.24 -12.51
N ASP A 23 23.93 -8.43 -11.52
CA ASP A 23 23.00 -7.62 -10.73
C ASP A 23 22.40 -6.46 -11.54
N VAL A 24 23.22 -5.80 -12.38
CA VAL A 24 22.78 -4.70 -13.25
C VAL A 24 21.82 -5.18 -14.34
N GLU A 25 22.06 -6.35 -14.95
CA GLU A 25 21.19 -6.91 -15.98
C GLU A 25 19.86 -7.40 -15.39
N THR A 26 19.89 -8.02 -14.21
CA THR A 26 18.69 -8.41 -13.46
C THR A 26 17.84 -7.19 -13.07
N THR A 27 18.48 -6.10 -12.66
CA THR A 27 17.80 -4.84 -12.32
C THR A 27 17.17 -4.19 -13.54
N LYS A 28 17.89 -4.12 -14.68
CA LYS A 28 17.35 -3.58 -15.94
C LYS A 28 16.14 -4.39 -16.43
N ASN A 29 16.23 -5.72 -16.39
CA ASN A 29 15.14 -6.60 -16.78
C ASN A 29 13.91 -6.41 -15.86
N SER A 30 14.13 -6.22 -14.56
CA SER A 30 13.06 -5.95 -13.59
C SER A 30 12.34 -4.63 -13.86
N LEU A 31 13.09 -3.56 -14.14
CA LEU A 31 12.53 -2.25 -14.48
C LEU A 31 11.71 -2.30 -15.77
N GLN A 32 12.17 -3.04 -16.77
CA GLN A 32 11.45 -3.22 -18.03
C GLN A 32 10.13 -3.97 -17.82
N ILE A 33 10.13 -5.03 -17.00
CA ILE A 33 8.90 -5.77 -16.65
C ILE A 33 7.90 -4.87 -15.92
N ILE A 34 8.37 -4.02 -15.01
CA ILE A 34 7.50 -3.06 -14.30
C ILE A 34 6.95 -2.02 -15.28
N TRP A 35 7.78 -1.47 -16.16
CA TRP A 35 7.37 -0.52 -17.19
C TRP A 35 6.32 -1.12 -18.13
N GLU A 36 6.53 -2.34 -18.61
CA GLU A 36 5.58 -3.09 -19.45
C GLU A 36 4.25 -3.31 -18.73
N LYS A 37 4.28 -3.78 -17.48
CA LYS A 37 3.05 -3.97 -16.68
C LYS A 37 2.29 -2.66 -16.46
N LEU A 38 3.01 -1.56 -16.23
CA LEU A 38 2.39 -0.25 -16.01
C LEU A 38 1.71 0.30 -17.29
N HIS A 39 2.27 -0.01 -18.47
CA HIS A 39 1.76 0.51 -19.75
C HIS A 39 0.62 -0.33 -20.33
N THR A 40 0.69 -1.65 -20.18
CA THR A 40 -0.22 -2.56 -20.87
C THR A 40 -1.50 -2.82 -20.07
N ASP A 41 -1.46 -2.63 -18.75
CA ASP A 41 -2.51 -3.08 -17.85
C ASP A 41 -3.25 -1.91 -17.17
N HIS A 42 -4.34 -1.46 -17.81
CA HIS A 42 -5.17 -0.37 -17.31
C HIS A 42 -5.70 -0.59 -15.88
N TRP A 43 -5.83 -1.84 -15.41
CA TRP A 43 -6.27 -2.13 -14.05
C TRP A 43 -5.25 -1.75 -12.97
N VAL A 44 -3.97 -1.64 -13.33
CA VAL A 44 -2.93 -1.19 -12.40
C VAL A 44 -3.21 0.24 -11.91
N TRP A 45 -3.72 1.11 -12.79
CA TRP A 45 -4.13 2.47 -12.42
C TRP A 45 -5.34 2.48 -11.48
N VAL A 46 -6.29 1.56 -11.65
CA VAL A 46 -7.41 1.38 -10.72
C VAL A 46 -6.91 0.95 -9.35
N GLY A 47 -5.97 0.01 -9.29
CA GLY A 47 -5.31 -0.42 -8.05
C GLY A 47 -4.59 0.73 -7.34
N TYR A 48 -3.80 1.52 -8.06
CA TYR A 48 -3.12 2.69 -7.50
C TYR A 48 -4.10 3.79 -7.07
N GLY A 49 -5.16 4.04 -7.83
CA GLY A 49 -6.22 4.98 -7.45
C GLY A 49 -6.92 4.55 -6.16
N GLY A 50 -7.29 3.28 -6.06
CA GLY A 50 -7.84 2.68 -4.85
C GLY A 50 -6.91 2.83 -3.65
N GLN A 51 -5.61 2.55 -3.85
CA GLN A 51 -4.61 2.71 -2.79
C GLN A 51 -4.38 4.17 -2.39
N ALA A 52 -4.39 5.10 -3.33
CA ALA A 52 -4.25 6.52 -3.05
C ALA A 52 -5.41 7.04 -2.19
N ILE A 53 -6.65 6.67 -2.53
CA ILE A 53 -7.83 6.97 -1.71
C ILE A 53 -7.69 6.30 -0.34
N PHE A 54 -7.32 5.02 -0.30
CA PHE A 54 -7.17 4.32 0.97
C PHE A 54 -6.10 4.93 1.87
N PHE A 55 -4.99 5.42 1.30
CA PHE A 55 -3.92 6.08 2.05
C PHE A 55 -4.31 7.49 2.52
N SER A 56 -5.14 8.21 1.75
CA SER A 56 -5.57 9.57 2.11
C SER A 56 -6.30 9.64 3.46
N ARG A 57 -6.82 8.51 3.97
CA ARG A 57 -7.41 8.43 5.32
C ARG A 57 -6.45 8.89 6.42
N TRP A 58 -5.15 8.59 6.30
CA TRP A 58 -4.13 8.98 7.28
C TRP A 58 -3.88 10.48 7.21
N ILE A 59 -3.88 11.05 6.00
CA ILE A 59 -3.76 12.49 5.79
C ILE A 59 -4.96 13.20 6.43
N VAL A 60 -6.18 12.71 6.17
CA VAL A 60 -7.40 13.30 6.73
C VAL A 60 -7.42 13.19 8.26
N GLN A 61 -7.05 12.03 8.81
CA GLN A 61 -6.97 11.86 10.26
C GLN A 61 -5.93 12.79 10.87
N TRP A 62 -4.74 12.90 10.28
CA TRP A 62 -3.69 13.80 10.75
C TRP A 62 -4.16 15.25 10.77
N ILE A 63 -4.75 15.74 9.67
CA ILE A 63 -5.28 17.11 9.59
C ILE A 63 -6.35 17.36 10.66
N VAL A 64 -7.27 16.42 10.87
CA VAL A 64 -8.33 16.59 11.87
C VAL A 64 -7.76 16.55 13.30
N SER A 65 -6.86 15.60 13.59
CA SER A 65 -6.24 15.48 14.91
C SER A 65 -5.37 16.68 15.27
N GLU A 66 -4.65 17.26 14.30
CA GLU A 66 -3.88 18.49 14.50
C GLU A 66 -4.79 19.68 14.84
N LYS A 67 -5.90 19.82 14.10
CA LYS A 67 -6.88 20.89 14.36
C LYS A 67 -7.61 20.72 15.70
N ALA A 68 -7.80 19.48 16.16
CA ALA A 68 -8.48 19.17 17.41
C ALA A 68 -7.53 19.10 18.63
N GLY A 69 -6.21 19.03 18.40
CA GLY A 69 -5.20 18.82 19.45
C GLY A 69 -5.35 17.47 20.18
N LYS A 70 -6.01 16.49 19.57
CA LYS A 70 -6.32 15.18 20.15
C LYS A 70 -6.17 14.09 19.09
N SER A 71 -5.74 12.90 19.51
CA SER A 71 -5.70 11.73 18.63
C SER A 71 -7.12 11.17 18.46
N GLU A 72 -7.87 11.74 17.51
CA GLU A 72 -9.24 11.33 17.21
C GLU A 72 -9.38 10.82 15.77
N ILE A 73 -10.21 9.78 15.60
CA ILE A 73 -10.48 9.19 14.28
C ILE A 73 -11.77 9.83 13.73
N PRO A 74 -11.69 10.66 12.68
CA PRO A 74 -12.88 11.33 12.14
C PRO A 74 -13.81 10.35 11.43
N LEU A 75 -15.10 10.69 11.32
CA LEU A 75 -16.07 9.91 10.54
C LEU A 75 -15.62 9.69 9.09
N ALA A 76 -14.98 10.70 8.50
CA ALA A 76 -14.45 10.63 7.13
C ALA A 76 -13.42 9.51 6.96
N PHE A 77 -12.66 9.16 8.00
CA PHE A 77 -11.69 8.06 7.96
C PHE A 77 -12.35 6.74 7.58
N TRP A 78 -13.51 6.44 8.16
CA TRP A 78 -14.23 5.19 7.92
C TRP A 78 -14.78 5.13 6.50
N TRP A 79 -15.39 6.23 6.02
CA TRP A 79 -15.90 6.30 4.65
C TRP A 79 -14.78 6.18 3.60
N ILE A 80 -13.67 6.89 3.79
CA ILE A 80 -12.51 6.78 2.90
C ILE A 80 -11.96 5.35 2.90
N SER A 81 -11.90 4.71 4.06
CA SER A 81 -11.42 3.32 4.20
C SER A 81 -12.32 2.33 3.46
N ILE A 82 -13.64 2.52 3.52
CA ILE A 82 -14.61 1.69 2.78
C ILE A 82 -14.47 1.91 1.28
N THR A 83 -14.42 3.15 0.82
CA THR A 83 -14.32 3.49 -0.60
C THR A 83 -13.00 2.99 -1.20
N GLY A 84 -11.86 3.38 -0.61
CA GLY A 84 -10.55 2.93 -1.08
C GLY A 84 -10.38 1.43 -0.97
N GLY A 85 -10.83 0.84 0.14
CA GLY A 85 -10.80 -0.60 0.35
C GLY A 85 -11.64 -1.40 -0.64
N SER A 86 -12.80 -0.87 -1.05
CA SER A 86 -13.66 -1.53 -2.05
C SER A 86 -13.01 -1.52 -3.44
N ILE A 87 -12.34 -0.43 -3.81
CA ILE A 87 -11.61 -0.34 -5.08
C ILE A 87 -10.41 -1.30 -5.06
N THR A 88 -9.65 -1.33 -3.95
CA THR A 88 -8.53 -2.27 -3.78
C THR A 88 -8.99 -3.72 -3.78
N LEU A 89 -10.16 -4.02 -3.20
CA LEU A 89 -10.74 -5.36 -3.23
C LEU A 89 -11.11 -5.79 -4.67
N LEU A 90 -11.73 -4.88 -5.43
CA LEU A 90 -12.05 -5.13 -6.83
C LEU A 90 -10.78 -5.38 -7.65
N TYR A 91 -9.73 -4.60 -7.43
CA TYR A 91 -8.42 -4.83 -8.03
C TYR A 91 -7.86 -6.21 -7.67
N ALA A 92 -7.88 -6.58 -6.38
CA ALA A 92 -7.38 -7.88 -5.90
C ALA A 92 -8.11 -9.06 -6.53
N TYR A 93 -9.44 -8.92 -6.73
CA TYR A 93 -10.25 -9.90 -7.42
C TYR A 93 -9.82 -10.06 -8.89
N VAL A 94 -9.70 -8.94 -9.62
CA VAL A 94 -9.32 -8.96 -11.05
C VAL A 94 -7.90 -9.48 -11.25
N LYS A 95 -6.97 -9.20 -10.33
CA LYS A 95 -5.60 -9.70 -10.37
C LYS A 95 -5.40 -11.09 -9.78
N ALA A 96 -6.48 -11.71 -9.29
CA ALA A 96 -6.42 -13.01 -8.61
C ALA A 96 -5.34 -13.04 -7.51
N GLU A 97 -5.29 -11.99 -6.69
CA GLU A 97 -4.39 -11.84 -5.55
C GLU A 97 -5.09 -12.28 -4.25
N PRO A 98 -5.03 -13.57 -3.86
CA PRO A 98 -5.89 -14.13 -2.81
C PRO A 98 -5.61 -13.51 -1.43
N VAL A 99 -4.35 -13.21 -1.14
CA VAL A 99 -3.92 -12.64 0.15
C VAL A 99 -4.52 -11.24 0.32
N LEU A 100 -4.41 -10.40 -0.72
CA LEU A 100 -4.97 -9.05 -0.69
C LEU A 100 -6.49 -9.09 -0.64
N PHE A 101 -7.12 -9.98 -1.41
CA PHE A 101 -8.57 -10.12 -1.46
C PHE A 101 -9.17 -10.49 -0.09
N LEU A 102 -8.64 -11.53 0.56
CA LEU A 102 -9.11 -11.96 1.88
C LEU A 102 -8.85 -10.90 2.95
N GLY A 103 -7.66 -10.29 2.95
CA GLY A 103 -7.32 -9.20 3.86
C GLY A 103 -8.27 -8.01 3.71
N GLN A 104 -8.62 -7.65 2.48
CA GLN A 104 -9.45 -6.49 2.21
C GLN A 104 -10.94 -6.73 2.52
N ILE A 105 -11.46 -7.97 2.37
CA ILE A 105 -12.79 -8.35 2.87
C ILE A 105 -12.88 -8.13 4.37
N LEU A 106 -11.93 -8.69 5.13
CA LEU A 106 -11.91 -8.56 6.58
C LEU A 106 -11.83 -7.10 7.00
N ALA A 107 -10.97 -6.32 6.33
CA ALA A 107 -10.84 -4.89 6.55
C ALA A 107 -12.17 -4.14 6.34
N LEU A 108 -12.89 -4.39 5.24
CA LEU A 108 -14.18 -3.75 4.96
C LEU A 108 -15.24 -4.05 6.02
N VAL A 109 -15.28 -5.28 6.54
CA VAL A 109 -16.16 -5.65 7.65
C VAL A 109 -15.83 -4.81 8.89
N MET A 110 -14.54 -4.69 9.23
CA MET A 110 -14.09 -3.90 10.38
C MET A 110 -14.43 -2.41 10.24
N TYR A 111 -14.23 -1.83 9.05
CA TYR A 111 -14.55 -0.42 8.80
C TYR A 111 -16.05 -0.15 8.90
N THR A 112 -16.86 -1.01 8.29
CA THR A 112 -18.32 -0.90 8.35
C THR A 112 -18.83 -1.04 9.78
N ARG A 113 -18.31 -2.02 10.53
CA ARG A 113 -18.67 -2.23 11.94
C ARG A 113 -18.32 -1.02 12.79
N ASN A 114 -17.14 -0.45 12.62
CA ASN A 114 -16.73 0.73 13.38
C ASN A 114 -17.55 1.96 13.01
N LEU A 115 -17.88 2.12 11.74
CA LEU A 115 -18.80 3.17 11.28
C LEU A 115 -20.18 3.05 11.94
N MET A 116 -20.74 1.83 12.02
CA MET A 116 -22.02 1.59 12.70
C MET A 116 -21.98 1.96 14.18
N LEU A 117 -20.87 1.67 14.88
CA LEU A 117 -20.73 2.09 16.28
C LEU A 117 -20.76 3.60 16.44
N VAL A 118 -20.03 4.33 15.59
CA VAL A 118 -19.98 5.80 15.64
C VAL A 118 -21.39 6.39 15.44
N TYR A 119 -22.19 5.82 14.53
CA TYR A 119 -23.57 6.27 14.34
C TYR A 119 -24.47 5.96 15.55
N ARG A 120 -24.29 4.80 16.17
CA ARG A 120 -25.07 4.42 17.36
C ARG A 120 -24.77 5.31 18.56
N GLU A 121 -23.51 5.64 18.79
CA GLU A 121 -23.09 6.54 19.86
C GLU A 121 -23.72 7.93 19.69
N ARG A 122 -23.67 8.48 18.48
CA ARG A 122 -24.30 9.78 18.15
C ARG A 122 -25.82 9.79 18.33
N ALA A 123 -26.48 8.65 18.07
CA ALA A 123 -27.92 8.52 18.25
C ALA A 123 -28.31 8.47 19.73
N SER A 124 -27.47 7.86 20.58
CA SER A 124 -27.69 7.82 22.04
C SER A 124 -27.42 9.17 22.73
N ASP A 125 -26.53 9.99 22.16
CA ASP A 125 -26.18 11.32 22.68
C ASP A 125 -27.21 12.41 22.34
N HIS A 126 -28.27 12.10 21.60
CA HIS A 126 -29.43 12.98 21.47
C HIS A 126 -30.37 12.68 22.65
N PRO A 127 -30.47 13.53 23.68
CA PRO A 127 -31.53 13.39 24.66
C PRO A 127 -32.82 13.61 23.88
N SER A 128 -33.71 12.63 23.89
CA SER A 128 -35.10 12.81 23.51
C SER A 128 -35.68 13.92 24.40
N GLY A 129 -35.61 15.15 23.91
CA GLY A 129 -36.28 16.29 24.52
C GLY A 129 -37.79 16.10 24.44
N PRO A 130 -38.54 16.61 25.44
CA PRO A 130 -39.98 16.39 25.60
C PRO A 130 -40.81 16.93 24.42
#